data_AF-A0AB36JT65-F1
#
_entry.id   AF-A0AB36JT65-F1
#
_cell.length_a   1.000
_cell.length_b   1.000
_cell.length_c   1.000
_cell.angle_alpha   90.00
_cell.angle_beta   90.00
_cell.angle_gamma   90.00
#
_symmetry.space_group_name_H-M   'P 1'
#
loop_
_entity.id
_entity.type
_entity.pdbx_description
1 polymer ?
#
loop_
_entity_poly.entity_id
_entity_poly.type
_entity_poly.pdbx_seq_one_letter_code
_entity_poly.pdbx_strand_id
1 'polypeptide(L)' 'MKTKKAFWLMLLLVAVILFLLGLNTGYYLYNLVAIVLSFIVYRKGYDELFKEYDDSQKEKRETAEKIYAALRQGKKKGEE' A
#
# COMPACT_ATOMS: atom_id res chain seq x y z
N MET A 1 -5.26 2.33 -18.69
CA MET A 1 -4.79 2.35 -17.27
C MET A 1 -5.93 2.24 -16.25
N LYS A 2 -7.06 2.96 -16.38
CA LYS A 2 -8.17 2.91 -15.40
C LYS A 2 -8.77 1.52 -15.15
N THR A 3 -8.88 0.68 -16.19
CA THR A 3 -9.51 -0.64 -16.10
C THR A 3 -8.75 -1.64 -15.22
N LYS A 4 -7.41 -1.56 -15.18
CA LYS A 4 -6.59 -2.47 -14.37
C LYS A 4 -6.70 -2.14 -12.88
N LYS A 5 -6.61 -0.85 -12.51
CA LYS A 5 -6.80 -0.41 -11.13
C LYS A 5 -8.20 -0.77 -10.60
N ALA A 6 -9.24 -0.56 -11.42
CA ALA A 6 -10.61 -0.96 -11.08
C ALA A 6 -10.75 -2.48 -10.90
N PHE A 7 -10.11 -3.29 -11.76
CA PHE A 7 -10.09 -4.75 -11.61
C PHE A 7 -9.46 -5.18 -10.28
N TRP A 8 -8.30 -4.63 -9.92
CA TRP A 8 -7.64 -4.96 -8.67
C TRP A 8 -8.42 -4.49 -7.44
N LEU A 9 -9.08 -3.33 -7.51
CA LEU A 9 -9.99 -2.85 -6.45
C LEU A 9 -11.20 -3.77 -6.30
N MET A 10 -11.81 -4.22 -7.41
CA MET A 10 -12.91 -5.17 -7.37
C MET A 10 -12.48 -6.50 -6.77
N LEU A 11 -11.29 -6.99 -7.11
CA LEU A 11 -10.76 -8.24 -6.56
C LEU A 11 -10.49 -8.12 -5.04
N LEU A 12 -9.97 -6.98 -4.59
CA LEU A 12 -9.81 -6.67 -3.17
C LEU A 12 -11.18 -6.63 -2.46
N LEU A 13 -12.18 -5.99 -3.07
CA LEU A 13 -13.54 -5.92 -2.53
C LEU A 13 -14.16 -7.32 -2.37
N VAL A 14 -13.99 -8.20 -3.36
CA VAL A 14 -14.43 -9.60 -3.28
C VAL A 14 -13.75 -10.33 -2.12
N ALA A 15 -12.46 -10.13 -1.90
CA ALA A 15 -11.74 -10.74 -0.78
C ALA A 15 -12.32 -10.27 0.58
N VAL A 16 -12.65 -8.98 0.71
CA VAL A 16 -13.29 -8.44 1.92
C VAL A 16 -14.68 -9.04 2.14
N ILE A 17 -15.49 -9.16 1.09
CA ILE A 17 -16.83 -9.78 1.19
C ILE A 17 -16.72 -11.24 1.65
N LEU A 18 -15.79 -12.01 1.06
CA LEU A 18 -15.56 -13.41 1.46
C LEU A 18 -15.12 -13.53 2.91
N PHE A 19 -14.24 -12.64 3.38
CA PHE A 19 -13.83 -12.59 4.78
C PHE A 19 -15.03 -12.32 5.71
N LEU A 20 -15.87 -11.34 5.39
CA LEU A 20 -17.08 -11.04 6.17
C LEU A 20 -18.07 -12.20 6.15
N LEU A 21 -18.24 -12.89 5.02
CA LEU A 21 -19.08 -14.08 4.92
C LEU A 21 -18.53 -15.23 5.77
N GLY A 22 -17.21 -15.45 5.78
CA GLY A 22 -16.57 -16.45 6.62
C GLY A 22 -16.76 -16.16 8.11
N LEU A 23 -16.65 -14.89 8.52
CA LEU A 23 -16.95 -14.46 9.89
C LEU A 23 -18.42 -14.66 10.26
N ASN A 24 -19.34 -14.29 9.40
CA ASN A 24 -20.78 -14.36 9.66
C ASN A 24 -21.31 -15.80 9.70
N THR A 25 -20.77 -16.67 8.86
CA THR A 25 -21.28 -18.06 8.70
C THR A 25 -20.49 -19.10 9.48
N GLY A 26 -19.29 -18.77 9.97
CA GLY A 26 -18.38 -19.73 10.61
C GLY A 26 -17.69 -20.70 9.64
N TYR A 27 -17.99 -20.64 8.33
CA TYR A 27 -17.32 -21.47 7.33
C TYR A 27 -15.93 -20.92 6.99
N TYR A 28 -14.91 -21.52 7.61
CA TYR A 28 -13.50 -21.12 7.43
C TYR A 28 -12.99 -21.20 5.98
N LEU A 29 -13.65 -21.97 5.10
CA LEU A 29 -13.28 -22.04 3.68
C LEU A 29 -13.34 -20.67 3.00
N TYR A 30 -14.31 -19.81 3.34
CA TYR A 30 -14.40 -18.46 2.78
C TYR A 30 -13.19 -17.60 3.18
N ASN A 31 -12.73 -17.74 4.43
CA ASN A 31 -11.54 -17.03 4.92
C ASN A 31 -10.27 -17.52 4.23
N LEU A 32 -10.14 -18.83 3.99
CA LEU A 32 -9.01 -19.38 3.24
C LEU A 32 -8.95 -18.81 1.81
N VAL A 33 -10.09 -18.74 1.12
CA VAL A 33 -10.16 -18.14 -0.22
C VAL A 33 -9.85 -16.64 -0.16
N ALA A 34 -10.35 -15.91 0.84
CA ALA A 34 -10.05 -14.49 1.03
C ALA A 34 -8.55 -14.24 1.23
N ILE A 35 -7.86 -15.09 2.00
CA ILE A 35 -6.40 -15.02 2.20
C ILE A 35 -5.66 -15.21 0.87
N VAL A 36 -6.03 -16.24 0.10
CA VAL A 36 -5.39 -16.53 -1.19
C VAL A 36 -5.59 -15.37 -2.17
N LEU A 37 -6.80 -14.84 -2.27
CA LEU A 37 -7.09 -13.67 -3.11
C LEU A 37 -6.31 -12.43 -2.67
N SER A 38 -6.24 -12.17 -1.37
CA SER A 38 -5.48 -11.05 -0.82
C SER A 38 -3.99 -11.17 -1.16
N PHE A 39 -3.43 -12.39 -1.10
CA PHE A 39 -2.05 -12.64 -1.50
C PHE A 39 -1.82 -12.38 -3.00
N ILE A 40 -2.77 -12.75 -3.85
CA ILE A 40 -2.71 -12.49 -5.31
C ILE A 40 -2.75 -10.97 -5.57
N VAL A 41 -3.66 -10.24 -4.92
CA VAL A 41 -3.74 -8.78 -5.03
C VAL A 41 -2.45 -8.12 -4.55
N TYR A 42 -1.91 -8.56 -3.42
CA TYR A 42 -0.64 -8.06 -2.91
C TYR A 42 0.52 -8.29 -3.89
N ARG A 43 0.64 -9.50 -4.46
CA ARG A 43 1.78 -9.82 -5.33
C ARG A 43 1.69 -9.20 -6.72
N LYS A 44 0.49 -9.01 -7.28
CA LYS A 44 0.29 -8.64 -8.69
C LYS A 44 -0.44 -7.31 -8.89
N GLY A 45 -1.27 -6.92 -7.94
CA GLY A 45 -2.08 -5.70 -8.01
C GLY A 45 -1.52 -4.53 -7.23
N TYR A 46 -0.52 -4.74 -6.36
CA TYR A 46 0.00 -3.70 -5.49
C TYR A 46 0.48 -2.48 -6.26
N ASP A 47 1.33 -2.65 -7.27
CA ASP A 47 1.83 -1.54 -8.09
C ASP A 47 0.70 -0.78 -8.80
N GLU A 48 -0.32 -1.48 -9.29
CA GLU A 48 -1.46 -0.85 -9.97
C GLU A 48 -2.37 -0.07 -9.01
N LEU A 49 -2.41 -0.46 -7.73
CA LEU A 49 -3.24 0.15 -6.70
C LEU A 49 -2.52 1.30 -5.99
N PHE A 50 -1.26 1.11 -5.62
CA PHE A 50 -0.55 1.91 -4.62
C PHE A 50 0.67 2.67 -5.15
N LYS A 51 1.12 2.45 -6.39
CA LYS A 51 2.31 3.13 -6.93
C LYS A 51 2.24 4.66 -6.81
N GLU A 52 1.10 5.26 -7.15
CA GLU A 52 0.91 6.71 -7.08
C GLU A 52 1.03 7.24 -5.64
N TYR A 53 0.56 6.45 -4.67
CA TYR A 53 0.71 6.78 -3.26
C TYR A 53 2.17 6.64 -2.81
N ASP A 54 2.84 5.55 -3.19
CA ASP A 54 4.23 5.28 -2.84
C ASP A 54 5.18 6.33 -3.44
N ASP A 55 4.94 6.73 -4.69
CA ASP A 55 5.69 7.79 -5.36
C ASP A 55 5.56 9.13 -4.60
N SER A 56 4.34 9.50 -4.18
CA SER A 56 4.11 10.70 -3.37
C SER A 56 4.78 10.62 -2.00
N GLN A 57 4.76 9.45 -1.34
CA GLN A 57 5.42 9.27 -0.06
C GLN A 57 6.94 9.30 -0.18
N LYS A 58 7.49 8.77 -1.26
CA LYS A 58 8.92 8.81 -1.56
C LYS A 58 9.39 10.25 -1.75
N GLU A 59 8.66 11.06 -2.51
CA GLU A 59 9.00 12.48 -2.71
C GLU A 59 9.02 13.25 -1.39
N LYS A 60 8.04 13.02 -0.51
CA LYS A 60 7.98 13.63 0.82
C LYS A 60 9.19 13.24 1.68
N ARG A 61 9.58 11.96 1.66
CA ARG A 61 10.75 11.45 2.38
C ARG A 61 12.04 12.10 1.87
N GLU A 62 12.24 12.12 0.56
CA GLU A 62 13.44 12.74 -0.04
C GLU A 62 13.52 14.24 0.27
N THR A 63 12.39 14.94 0.25
CA THR A 63 12.33 16.36 0.61
C THR A 63 12.70 16.58 2.08
N ALA A 64 12.13 15.78 2.98
CA ALA A 64 12.45 15.85 4.41
C ALA A 64 13.94 15.56 4.66
N GLU A 65 14.50 14.52 4.03
CA GLU A 65 15.92 14.18 4.14
C GLU A 65 16.84 15.32 3.69
N LYS A 66 16.52 15.99 2.58
CA LYS A 66 17.28 17.16 2.10
C LYS A 66 17.25 18.30 3.12
N ILE A 67 16.09 18.59 3.71
CA ILE A 67 15.94 19.63 4.75
C ILE A 67 16.78 19.28 5.97
N TYR A 68 16.69 18.05 6.48
CA TYR A 68 17.47 17.62 7.64
C TYR A 68 18.98 17.62 7.37
N ALA A 69 19.40 17.24 6.16
CA ALA A 69 20.80 17.31 5.75
C ALA A 69 21.31 18.76 5.71
N ALA A 70 20.53 19.69 5.15
CA ALA A 70 20.87 21.11 5.10
C ALA A 70 20.96 21.73 6.51
N LEU A 71 20.03 21.39 7.42
CA LEU A 71 20.07 21.82 8.81
C LEU A 71 21.32 21.31 9.55
N ARG A 72 21.71 20.05 9.32
CA ARG A 72 22.93 19.47 9.91
C ARG A 72 24.19 20.16 9.41
N GLN A 73 24.28 20.46 8.11
CA GLN A 73 25.42 21.18 7.53
C GLN A 73 25.48 22.64 7.98
N GLY A 74 24.34 23.33 8.03
CA GLY A 74 24.25 24.70 8.53
C GLY A 74 24.66 24.83 9.99
N LYS A 75 24.28 23.86 10.84
CA LYS A 75 24.72 23.82 12.25
C LYS A 75 26.23 23.65 12.39
N LYS A 76 26.83 22.75 11.60
CA LYS A 76 28.29 22.53 11.60
C LYS A 76 29.10 23.76 11.22
N LYS A 77 28.57 24.61 10.33
CA LYS A 77 29.26 25.80 9.80
C LYS A 77 29.10 27.05 10.67
N GLY A 78 28.21 27.03 11.66
CA GLY A 78 28.03 28.10 12.64
C GLY A 78 28.74 27.86 13.98
N GLU A 79 29.41 26.71 14.13
CA GLU A 79 30.23 26.34 15.29
C GLU A 79 31.75 26.50 15.01
N GLU A 80 32.13 26.88 13.78
CA GLU A 80 33.49 27.33 13.37
C GLU A 80 33.57 28.86 13.32
#